data_AF-A0A1H9C3R7-F1
#
_entry.id   AF-A0A1H9C3R7-F1
#
_cell.length_a   1.000
_cell.length_b   1.000
_cell.length_c   1.000
_cell.angle_alpha   90.00
_cell.angle_beta   90.00
_cell.angle_gamma   90.00
#
_symmetry.space_group_name_H-M   'P 1'
#
loop_
_entity.id
_entity.type
_entity.pdbx_description
1 polymer ?
#
loop_
_entity_poly.entity_id
_entity_poly.type
_entity_poly.pdbx_seq_one_letter_code
_entity_poly.pdbx_strand_id
1 'polypeptide(L)'
;MKWWRAGVAVAALLIVVVAAGGTSPVTFVNRLDDRPPPQDSSPRADLPLPTELPDALAVPLTAYLLLLAGLVLFGLVGIVLAVELPRWRRRKGVRGVEVEAVEFGETAVVRRVEKALQEFTSHPGRPPRDAVIAAWLALERAEERLPHQTPTEFTEKLGVDAVVLKDLYQRARFGHEDVTAAQAEKARQELSRIVRELA
;
A
#
# COMPACT_ATOMS: atom_id res chain seq x y z
N MET A 1 -5.91 -14.40 8.42
CA MET A 1 -4.91 -13.31 8.26
C MET A 1 -4.96 -12.19 9.31
N LYS A 2 -6.11 -11.88 9.93
CA LYS A 2 -6.25 -10.80 10.94
C LYS A 2 -5.35 -10.99 12.18
N TRP A 3 -5.16 -12.24 12.60
CA TRP A 3 -4.30 -12.65 13.71
C TRP A 3 -2.81 -12.43 13.46
N TRP A 4 -2.35 -12.54 12.21
CA TRP A 4 -0.96 -12.29 11.85
C TRP A 4 -0.61 -10.80 11.97
N ARG A 5 -1.53 -9.92 11.53
CA ARG A 5 -1.37 -8.46 11.62
C ARG A 5 -1.44 -7.99 13.07
N ALA A 6 -2.30 -8.60 13.88
CA ALA A 6 -2.33 -8.38 15.32
C ALA A 6 -1.03 -8.85 15.99
N GLY A 7 -0.51 -10.02 15.60
CA GLY A 7 0.78 -10.52 16.08
C GLY A 7 1.96 -9.61 15.74
N VAL A 8 2.02 -9.09 14.50
CA VAL A 8 3.06 -8.14 14.07
C VAL A 8 2.94 -6.81 14.82
N ALA A 9 1.73 -6.31 15.05
CA ALA A 9 1.51 -5.07 15.81
C ALA A 9 1.92 -5.23 17.27
N VAL A 10 1.58 -6.36 17.90
CA VAL A 10 2.00 -6.68 19.28
C VAL A 10 3.52 -6.84 19.37
N ALA A 11 4.14 -7.52 18.40
CA ALA A 11 5.60 -7.67 18.36
C ALA A 11 6.31 -6.33 18.18
N ALA A 12 5.84 -5.47 17.28
CA ALA A 12 6.39 -4.13 17.08
C ALA A 12 6.25 -3.26 18.33
N LEU A 13 5.11 -3.35 19.02
CA LEU A 13 4.87 -2.60 20.26
C LEU A 13 5.78 -3.09 21.39
N LEU A 14 5.98 -4.40 21.51
CA LEU A 14 6.93 -4.97 22.48
C LEU A 14 8.37 -4.54 22.20
N ILE A 15 8.78 -4.48 20.93
CA ILE A 15 10.12 -3.99 20.54
C ILE A 15 10.30 -2.53 20.93
N VAL A 16 9.29 -1.68 20.70
CA VAL A 16 9.33 -0.26 21.11
C VAL A 16 9.41 -0.13 22.63
N VAL A 17 8.69 -0.95 23.39
CA VAL A 17 8.75 -0.95 24.86
C VAL A 17 10.14 -1.37 25.36
N VAL A 18 10.73 -2.41 24.77
CA VAL A 18 12.10 -2.85 25.10
C VAL A 18 13.13 -1.79 24.70
N ALA A 19 12.97 -1.13 23.56
CA ALA A 19 13.86 -0.07 23.11
C ALA A 19 13.71 1.23 23.93
N ALA A 20 12.50 1.52 24.42
CA ALA A 20 12.21 2.67 25.27
C ALA A 20 12.63 2.45 26.74
N GLY A 21 12.88 1.19 27.14
CA GLY A 21 13.57 0.84 28.37
C GLY A 21 15.06 1.20 28.31
N GLY A 22 15.35 2.48 28.03
CA GLY A 22 16.72 2.99 27.98
C GLY A 22 17.43 2.72 29.29
N THR A 23 18.48 1.91 29.25
CA THR A 23 19.44 1.82 30.33
C THR A 23 20.20 3.14 30.38
N SER A 24 19.90 3.96 31.39
CA SER A 24 20.67 5.17 31.66
C SER A 24 22.15 4.79 31.79
N PRO A 25 23.08 5.38 31.01
CA PRO A 25 24.51 5.11 31.12
C PRO A 25 25.12 5.68 32.41
N VAL A 26 24.32 6.34 33.24
CA VAL A 26 24.76 6.94 34.50
C VAL A 26 24.82 5.85 35.57
N THR A 27 26.01 5.32 35.80
CA THR A 27 26.32 4.57 37.01
C THR A 27 26.30 5.54 38.18
N PHE A 28 25.22 5.53 38.97
CA PHE A 28 25.18 6.22 40.26
C PHE A 28 26.16 5.51 41.21
N VAL A 29 27.42 5.97 41.20
CA VAL A 29 28.39 5.61 42.24
C VAL A 29 28.01 6.39 43.49
N ASN A 30 27.46 5.68 44.48
CA ASN A 30 27.29 6.19 45.83
C ASN A 30 28.67 6.23 46.50
N ARG A 31 29.48 7.23 46.14
CA ARG A 31 30.73 7.52 46.83
C ARG A 31 30.36 8.20 48.13
N LEU A 32 30.22 7.44 49.21
CA LEU A 32 30.39 7.99 50.55
C LEU A 32 31.83 8.52 50.61
N ASP A 33 31.97 9.82 50.40
CA ASP A 33 33.21 10.54 50.59
C ASP A 33 33.41 10.67 52.10
N ASP A 34 34.34 9.90 52.69
CA ASP A 34 34.68 9.96 54.13
C ASP A 34 35.43 11.26 54.51
N ARG A 35 35.48 12.24 53.61
CA ARG A 35 35.98 13.58 53.91
C ARG A 35 34.91 14.35 54.68
N PRO A 36 35.25 15.01 55.81
CA PRO A 36 34.32 15.95 56.42
C PRO A 36 33.92 16.99 55.36
N PRO A 37 32.62 17.30 55.21
CA PRO A 37 32.17 18.25 54.21
C PRO A 37 32.91 19.59 54.43
N PRO A 38 33.34 20.28 53.36
CA PRO A 38 33.91 21.61 53.51
C PRO A 38 32.90 22.48 54.27
N GLN A 39 33.36 23.12 55.36
CA GLN A 39 32.51 24.03 56.13
C GLN A 39 32.21 25.26 55.28
N ASP A 40 31.00 25.29 54.73
CA ASP A 40 30.48 26.40 53.95
C ASP A 40 30.33 27.62 54.88
N SER A 41 31.23 28.59 54.71
CA SER A 41 31.26 29.85 55.47
C SER A 41 30.58 30.99 54.71
N SER A 42 29.86 30.67 53.63
CA SER A 42 29.02 31.65 52.94
C SER A 42 27.85 32.08 53.85
N PRO A 43 27.48 33.37 53.86
CA PRO A 43 26.23 33.80 54.49
C PRO A 43 25.11 32.99 53.85
N ARG A 44 24.43 32.17 54.66
CA ARG A 44 23.27 31.39 54.24
C ARG A 44 22.22 32.40 53.80
N ALA A 45 22.18 32.69 52.50
CA ALA A 45 21.10 33.45 51.92
C ALA A 45 19.87 32.54 52.05
N ASP A 46 19.00 32.85 53.01
CA ASP A 46 17.67 32.26 53.15
C ASP A 46 16.83 32.72 51.96
N LEU A 47 17.16 32.20 50.77
CA LEU A 47 16.32 32.29 49.60
C LEU A 47 15.18 31.30 49.84
N PRO A 48 13.91 31.74 49.91
CA PRO A 48 12.79 30.83 49.97
C PRO A 48 12.76 30.05 48.66
N LEU A 49 13.31 28.85 48.67
CA LEU A 49 13.07 27.86 47.63
C LEU A 49 11.56 27.62 47.63
N PRO A 50 10.86 27.82 46.50
CA PRO A 50 9.46 27.42 46.39
C PRO A 50 9.40 25.91 46.63
N THR A 51 9.06 25.51 47.85
CA THR A 51 8.98 24.09 48.25
C THR A 51 7.83 23.38 47.54
N GLU A 52 6.87 24.14 47.03
CA GLU A 52 5.70 23.66 46.34
C GLU A 52 5.78 24.15 44.89
N LEU A 53 6.08 23.25 43.95
CA LEU A 53 5.66 23.47 42.57
C LEU A 53 4.13 23.68 42.61
N PRO A 54 3.58 24.70 41.94
CA PRO A 54 2.15 24.94 42.00
C PRO A 54 1.41 23.66 41.62
N ASP A 55 0.47 23.23 42.48
CA ASP A 55 -0.33 22.00 42.34
C ASP A 55 -1.00 21.86 40.94
N ALA A 56 -1.14 22.99 40.23
CA ALA A 56 -1.56 23.07 38.85
C ALA A 56 -0.66 22.32 37.84
N LEU A 57 0.62 22.07 38.16
CA LEU A 57 1.58 21.35 37.31
C LEU A 57 1.99 19.99 37.87
N ALA A 58 1.64 19.69 39.12
CA ALA A 58 1.83 18.39 39.73
C ALA A 58 0.77 17.39 39.21
N VAL A 59 0.77 17.16 37.90
CA VAL A 59 -0.04 16.09 37.31
C VAL A 59 0.50 14.79 37.89
N PRO A 60 -0.29 14.02 38.65
CA PRO A 60 0.19 12.77 39.20
C PRO A 60 0.66 11.91 38.01
N LEU A 61 1.79 11.23 38.17
CA LEU A 61 2.41 10.44 37.10
C LEU A 61 1.38 9.53 36.41
N THR A 62 0.41 9.02 37.17
CA THR A 62 -0.74 8.26 36.69
C THR A 62 -1.62 9.04 35.70
N ALA A 63 -1.99 10.28 35.99
CA ALA A 63 -2.76 11.13 35.09
C ALA A 63 -1.97 11.50 33.82
N TYR A 64 -0.66 11.75 33.93
CA TYR A 64 0.21 11.96 32.77
C TYR A 64 0.26 10.71 31.88
N LEU A 65 0.45 9.52 32.47
CA LEU A 65 0.46 8.25 31.75
C LEU A 65 -0.89 7.94 31.11
N LEU A 66 -2.01 8.26 31.77
CA LEU A 66 -3.35 8.09 31.20
C LEU A 66 -3.59 9.02 30.01
N LEU A 67 -3.14 10.28 30.10
CA LEU A 67 -3.23 11.23 29.00
C LEU A 67 -2.37 10.79 27.80
N LEU A 68 -1.13 10.33 28.06
CA LEU A 68 -0.24 9.80 27.04
C LEU A 68 -0.84 8.55 26.38
N ALA A 69 -1.36 7.61 27.18
CA ALA A 69 -2.03 6.41 26.69
C ALA A 69 -3.26 6.75 25.86
N GLY A 70 -4.07 7.72 26.29
CA GLY A 70 -5.22 8.22 25.55
C GLY A 70 -4.83 8.83 24.21
N LEU A 71 -3.76 9.64 24.17
CA LEU A 71 -3.24 10.25 22.94
C LEU A 71 -2.73 9.19 21.95
N VAL A 72 -1.99 8.18 22.45
CA VAL A 72 -1.50 7.06 21.64
C VAL A 72 -2.66 6.25 21.09
N LEU A 73 -3.66 5.94 21.92
CA LEU A 73 -4.86 5.21 21.50
C LEU A 73 -5.66 6.00 20.46
N PHE A 74 -5.84 7.31 20.67
CA PHE A 74 -6.51 8.19 19.71
C PHE A 74 -5.76 8.25 18.38
N GLY A 75 -4.42 8.36 18.42
CA GLY A 75 -3.57 8.30 17.23
C GLY A 75 -3.70 6.97 16.50
N LEU A 76 -3.69 5.85 17.22
CA LEU A 76 -3.90 4.51 16.65
C LEU A 76 -5.28 4.37 16.01
N VAL A 77 -6.34 4.79 16.70
CA VAL A 77 -7.71 4.78 16.18
C VAL A 77 -7.82 5.68 14.94
N GLY A 78 -7.21 6.86 14.98
CA GLY A 78 -7.13 7.80 13.85
C GLY A 78 -6.39 7.22 12.65
N ILE A 79 -5.26 6.53 12.86
CA ILE A 79 -4.51 5.85 11.79
C ILE A 79 -5.31 4.68 11.23
N VAL A 80 -5.92 3.86 12.07
CA VAL A 80 -6.78 2.75 11.64
C VAL A 80 -7.94 3.29 10.81
N LEU A 81 -8.64 4.32 11.29
CA LEU A 81 -9.71 4.99 10.56
C LEU A 81 -9.18 5.64 9.27
N ALA A 82 -8.06 6.34 9.28
CA ALA A 82 -7.49 6.98 8.10
C ALA A 82 -6.97 5.98 7.06
N VAL A 83 -6.64 4.75 7.46
CA VAL A 83 -6.26 3.66 6.55
C VAL A 83 -7.50 2.88 6.09
N GLU A 84 -8.51 2.74 6.95
CA GLU A 84 -9.75 2.04 6.65
C GLU A 84 -10.76 2.90 5.88
N LEU A 85 -10.84 4.21 6.07
CA LEU A 85 -11.75 5.12 5.36
C LEU A 85 -11.45 5.21 3.85
N PRO A 86 -10.20 5.35 3.39
CA PRO A 86 -9.87 5.28 1.96
C PRO A 86 -10.11 3.89 1.41
N ARG A 87 -9.84 2.84 2.20
CA ARG A 87 -10.19 1.47 1.81
C ARG A 87 -11.69 1.27 1.72
N TRP A 88 -12.50 1.88 2.58
CA TRP A 88 -13.95 1.74 2.60
C TRP A 88 -14.63 2.60 1.53
N ARG A 89 -14.11 3.80 1.25
CA ARG A 89 -14.53 4.62 0.10
C ARG A 89 -14.10 3.97 -1.24
N ARG A 90 -12.92 3.35 -1.32
CA ARG A 90 -12.53 2.53 -2.49
C ARG A 90 -13.35 1.24 -2.59
N ARG A 91 -13.81 0.65 -1.48
CA ARG A 91 -14.71 -0.52 -1.44
C ARG A 91 -16.17 -0.21 -1.74
N LYS A 92 -16.65 1.02 -1.56
CA LYS A 92 -17.94 1.48 -2.13
C LYS A 92 -17.85 1.72 -3.65
N GLY A 93 -16.65 1.81 -4.20
CA GLY A 93 -16.41 1.80 -5.66
C GLY A 93 -16.30 0.39 -6.24
N VAL A 94 -15.56 -0.53 -5.63
CA VAL A 94 -15.48 -1.93 -6.07
C VAL A 94 -15.20 -2.85 -4.88
N ARG A 95 -16.09 -3.81 -4.67
CA ARG A 95 -16.01 -4.83 -3.62
C ARG A 95 -15.02 -5.93 -4.06
N GLY A 96 -13.87 -6.06 -3.40
CA GLY A 96 -12.92 -7.19 -3.52
C GLY A 96 -12.39 -7.54 -2.12
N VAL A 97 -12.76 -8.69 -1.55
CA VAL A 97 -12.12 -10.02 -1.67
C VAL A 97 -10.72 -10.03 -1.06
N GLU A 98 -10.61 -10.64 0.11
CA GLU A 98 -9.34 -10.99 0.75
C GLU A 98 -9.36 -12.52 0.89
N VAL A 99 -8.36 -13.17 0.28
CA VAL A 99 -8.04 -14.61 0.36
C VAL A 99 -8.86 -15.57 -0.52
N GLU A 100 -8.99 -15.23 -1.80
CA GLU A 100 -9.29 -16.16 -2.93
C GLU A 100 -8.82 -15.49 -4.25
N ALA A 101 -7.70 -14.76 -4.17
CA ALA A 101 -7.40 -13.66 -5.07
C ALA A 101 -6.81 -14.06 -6.44
N VAL A 102 -6.47 -15.33 -6.64
CA VAL A 102 -5.98 -15.83 -7.93
C VAL A 102 -7.18 -16.19 -8.83
N GLU A 103 -8.10 -17.04 -8.37
CA GLU A 103 -9.26 -17.45 -9.19
C GLU A 103 -10.33 -16.34 -9.36
N PHE A 104 -10.58 -15.51 -8.34
CA PHE A 104 -11.51 -14.37 -8.49
C PHE A 104 -10.91 -13.22 -9.31
N GLY A 105 -9.58 -13.10 -9.32
CA GLY A 105 -8.87 -12.13 -10.16
C GLY A 105 -8.90 -12.56 -11.62
N GLU A 106 -8.56 -13.82 -11.88
CA GLU A 106 -8.56 -14.44 -13.21
C GLU A 106 -9.95 -14.40 -13.85
N THR A 107 -11.00 -14.84 -13.14
CA THR A 107 -12.38 -14.76 -13.64
C THR A 107 -12.88 -13.32 -13.85
N ALA A 108 -12.40 -12.35 -13.06
CA ALA A 108 -12.72 -10.93 -13.28
C ALA A 108 -11.96 -10.34 -14.47
N VAL A 109 -10.71 -10.75 -14.71
CA VAL A 109 -9.93 -10.38 -15.89
C VAL A 109 -10.57 -10.99 -17.14
N VAL A 110 -10.91 -12.28 -17.14
CA VAL A 110 -11.64 -12.96 -18.24
C VAL A 110 -12.89 -12.18 -18.62
N ARG A 111 -13.77 -11.87 -17.66
CA ARG A 111 -15.00 -11.10 -17.94
C ARG A 111 -14.73 -9.71 -18.53
N ARG A 112 -13.63 -9.06 -18.14
CA ARG A 112 -13.25 -7.76 -18.71
C ARG A 112 -12.71 -7.90 -20.13
N VAL A 113 -11.89 -8.92 -20.40
CA VAL A 113 -11.40 -9.21 -21.76
C VAL A 113 -12.55 -9.63 -22.67
N GLU A 114 -13.48 -10.47 -22.20
CA GLU A 114 -14.71 -10.85 -22.91
C GLU A 114 -15.58 -9.64 -23.25
N LYS A 115 -15.83 -8.77 -22.27
CA LYS A 115 -16.58 -7.53 -22.49
C LYS A 115 -15.90 -6.65 -23.55
N ALA A 116 -14.57 -6.57 -23.52
CA ALA A 116 -13.82 -5.79 -24.48
C ALA A 116 -13.80 -6.43 -25.89
N LEU A 117 -13.80 -7.76 -25.99
CA LEU A 117 -14.00 -8.49 -27.25
C LEU A 117 -15.42 -8.25 -27.81
N GLN A 118 -16.43 -8.17 -26.95
CA GLN A 118 -17.81 -7.87 -27.34
C GLN A 118 -17.96 -6.41 -27.82
N GLU A 119 -17.32 -5.47 -27.15
CA GLU A 119 -17.23 -4.05 -27.57
C GLU A 119 -16.49 -3.91 -28.91
N PHE A 120 -15.45 -4.71 -29.13
CA PHE A 120 -14.74 -4.76 -30.41
C PHE A 120 -15.65 -5.28 -31.54
N THR A 121 -16.37 -6.37 -31.29
CA THR A 121 -17.22 -7.02 -32.29
C THR A 121 -18.46 -6.20 -32.65
N SER A 122 -18.93 -5.35 -31.73
CA SER A 122 -20.10 -4.47 -31.96
C SER A 122 -19.81 -3.26 -32.85
N HIS A 123 -18.54 -3.00 -33.22
CA HIS A 123 -18.15 -1.87 -34.07
C HIS A 123 -17.44 -2.33 -35.37
N PRO A 124 -18.15 -2.98 -36.30
CA PRO A 124 -17.56 -3.58 -37.50
C PRO A 124 -17.04 -2.56 -38.54
N GLY A 125 -17.39 -1.28 -38.41
CA GLY A 125 -17.00 -0.22 -39.37
C GLY A 125 -15.70 0.52 -39.04
N ARG A 126 -14.94 0.10 -38.02
CA ARG A 126 -13.71 0.79 -37.61
C ARG A 126 -12.57 0.54 -38.62
N PRO A 127 -11.69 1.53 -38.89
CA PRO A 127 -10.49 1.30 -39.70
C PRO A 127 -9.67 0.11 -39.17
N PRO A 128 -9.12 -0.76 -40.04
CA PRO A 128 -8.42 -1.98 -39.60
C PRO A 128 -7.29 -1.70 -38.61
N ARG A 129 -6.57 -0.59 -38.80
CA ARG A 129 -5.51 -0.13 -37.91
C ARG A 129 -6.01 0.15 -36.50
N ASP A 130 -7.08 0.91 -36.38
CA ASP A 130 -7.69 1.28 -35.10
C ASP A 130 -8.32 0.05 -34.42
N ALA A 131 -8.79 -0.91 -35.21
CA ALA A 131 -9.30 -2.17 -34.70
C ALA A 131 -8.18 -2.94 -33.95
N VAL A 132 -7.02 -3.12 -34.57
CA VAL A 132 -5.87 -3.78 -33.92
C VAL A 132 -5.44 -3.05 -32.65
N ILE A 133 -5.37 -1.71 -32.69
CA ILE A 133 -5.02 -0.89 -31.51
C ILE A 133 -6.05 -1.06 -30.40
N ALA A 134 -7.34 -1.05 -30.73
CA ALA A 134 -8.40 -1.22 -29.76
C ALA A 134 -8.39 -2.60 -29.11
N ALA A 135 -8.02 -3.66 -29.84
CA ALA A 135 -7.87 -5.01 -29.31
C ALA A 135 -6.73 -5.11 -28.28
N TRP A 136 -5.60 -4.42 -28.52
CA TRP A 136 -4.52 -4.34 -27.52
C TRP A 136 -4.93 -3.51 -26.30
N LEU A 137 -5.52 -2.33 -26.50
CA LEU A 137 -6.00 -1.47 -25.42
C LEU A 137 -7.14 -2.11 -24.61
N ALA A 138 -7.90 -3.02 -25.22
CA ALA A 138 -8.89 -3.85 -24.53
C ALA A 138 -8.22 -4.78 -23.51
N LEU A 139 -7.09 -5.39 -23.88
CA LEU A 139 -6.29 -6.23 -23.00
C LEU A 139 -5.68 -5.41 -21.85
N GLU A 140 -5.09 -4.25 -22.14
CA GLU A 140 -4.54 -3.33 -21.11
C GLU A 140 -5.61 -2.72 -20.19
N ARG A 141 -6.87 -2.66 -20.61
CA ARG A 141 -7.99 -2.23 -19.76
C ARG A 141 -8.48 -3.34 -18.83
N ALA A 142 -8.27 -4.61 -19.18
CA ALA A 142 -8.70 -5.73 -18.35
C ALA A 142 -7.82 -5.87 -17.11
N GLU A 143 -6.52 -5.59 -17.26
CA GLU A 143 -5.54 -5.52 -16.18
C GLU A 143 -4.61 -4.32 -16.44
N GLU A 144 -4.53 -3.40 -15.49
CA GLU A 144 -3.80 -2.13 -15.68
C GLU A 144 -2.29 -2.37 -15.78
N ARG A 145 -1.69 -2.01 -16.92
CA ARG A 145 -0.25 -2.06 -17.13
C ARG A 145 0.44 -0.96 -16.33
N LEU A 146 1.47 -1.32 -15.55
CA LEU A 146 2.26 -0.32 -14.83
C LEU A 146 3.09 0.54 -15.82
N PRO A 147 3.40 1.81 -15.51
CA PRO A 147 4.11 2.69 -16.44
C PRO A 147 5.49 2.20 -16.87
N HIS A 148 6.17 1.44 -16.00
CA HIS A 148 7.50 0.88 -16.27
C HIS A 148 7.45 -0.53 -16.86
N GLN A 149 6.27 -1.15 -16.92
CA GLN A 149 6.12 -2.54 -17.34
C GLN A 149 6.17 -2.64 -18.86
N THR A 150 7.04 -3.49 -19.38
CA THR A 150 7.11 -3.73 -20.82
C THR A 150 5.89 -4.53 -21.32
N PRO A 151 5.52 -4.44 -22.61
CA PRO A 151 4.43 -5.24 -23.16
C PRO A 151 4.62 -6.76 -22.96
N THR A 152 5.86 -7.25 -22.98
CA THR A 152 6.17 -8.66 -22.73
C THR A 152 5.98 -9.03 -21.26
N GLU A 153 6.48 -8.20 -20.33
CA GLU A 153 6.26 -8.39 -18.88
C GLU A 153 4.77 -8.30 -18.51
N PHE A 154 3.99 -7.51 -19.26
CA PHE A 154 2.54 -7.43 -19.10
C PHE A 154 1.85 -8.74 -19.47
N THR A 155 2.18 -9.31 -20.63
CA THR A 155 1.60 -10.58 -21.08
C THR A 155 2.05 -11.76 -20.22
N GLU A 156 3.31 -11.77 -19.77
CA GLU A 156 3.82 -12.75 -18.80
C GLU A 156 3.05 -12.67 -17.47
N LYS A 157 2.75 -11.46 -16.97
CA LYS A 157 1.94 -11.27 -15.76
C LYS A 157 0.51 -11.79 -15.93
N LEU A 158 -0.09 -11.66 -17.12
CA LEU A 158 -1.40 -12.26 -17.41
C LEU A 158 -1.32 -13.80 -17.58
N GLY A 159 -0.12 -14.38 -17.71
CA GLY A 159 0.02 -15.82 -17.95
C GLY A 159 -0.40 -16.26 -19.37
N VAL A 160 -0.47 -15.33 -20.33
CA VAL A 160 -0.88 -15.63 -21.72
C VAL A 160 0.18 -15.22 -22.73
N ASP A 161 0.34 -16.06 -23.75
CA ASP A 161 1.16 -15.71 -24.90
C ASP A 161 0.34 -14.85 -25.87
N ALA A 162 0.62 -13.55 -25.89
CA ALA A 162 0.01 -12.59 -26.82
C ALA A 162 1.01 -12.04 -27.85
N VAL A 163 2.07 -12.79 -28.19
CA VAL A 163 3.12 -12.33 -29.12
C VAL A 163 2.55 -11.86 -30.46
N VAL A 164 1.61 -12.61 -31.04
CA VAL A 164 1.00 -12.26 -32.34
C VAL A 164 0.22 -10.95 -32.26
N LEU A 165 -0.54 -10.74 -31.18
CA LEU A 165 -1.32 -9.52 -30.98
C LEU A 165 -0.40 -8.31 -30.70
N LYS A 166 0.69 -8.52 -29.95
CA LYS A 166 1.73 -7.52 -29.69
C LYS A 166 2.39 -7.05 -30.99
N ASP A 167 2.77 -7.97 -31.87
CA ASP A 167 3.42 -7.64 -33.14
C ASP A 167 2.48 -6.88 -34.07
N LEU A 168 1.22 -7.30 -34.15
CA LEU A 168 0.18 -6.58 -34.90
C LEU A 168 -0.04 -5.17 -34.34
N TYR A 169 -0.08 -5.02 -33.01
CA TYR A 169 -0.20 -3.72 -32.36
C TYR A 169 0.99 -2.81 -32.64
N GLN A 170 2.21 -3.31 -32.53
CA GLN A 170 3.42 -2.53 -32.83
C GLN A 170 3.45 -2.09 -34.30
N ARG A 171 3.09 -2.98 -35.23
CA ARG A 171 2.97 -2.65 -36.65
C ARG A 171 1.85 -1.63 -36.90
N ALA A 172 0.70 -1.78 -36.28
CA ALA A 172 -0.39 -0.82 -36.41
C ALA A 172 0.01 0.54 -35.85
N ARG A 173 0.70 0.62 -34.71
CA ARG A 173 1.00 1.89 -34.06
C ARG A 173 2.21 2.61 -34.66
N PHE A 174 3.26 1.88 -35.00
CA PHE A 174 4.55 2.44 -35.42
C PHE A 174 4.94 2.09 -36.87
N GLY A 175 4.25 1.13 -37.49
CA GLY A 175 4.45 0.79 -38.88
C GLY A 175 3.93 1.87 -39.82
N HIS A 176 4.57 1.98 -40.98
CA HIS A 176 4.20 2.90 -42.06
C HIS A 176 3.35 2.20 -43.14
N GLU A 177 3.20 0.88 -43.06
CA GLU A 177 2.34 0.08 -43.95
C GLU A 177 0.88 0.11 -43.49
N ASP A 178 -0.03 0.13 -44.45
CA ASP A 178 -1.46 0.04 -44.17
C ASP A 178 -1.82 -1.32 -43.57
N VAL A 179 -2.49 -1.29 -42.42
CA VAL A 179 -3.02 -2.48 -41.77
C VAL A 179 -4.22 -2.98 -42.56
N THR A 180 -4.20 -4.25 -42.98
CA THR A 180 -5.28 -4.83 -43.79
C THR A 180 -6.43 -5.35 -42.94
N ALA A 181 -7.62 -5.51 -43.55
CA ALA A 181 -8.76 -6.14 -42.88
C ALA A 181 -8.46 -7.58 -42.40
N ALA A 182 -7.60 -8.31 -43.12
CA ALA A 182 -7.16 -9.64 -42.71
C ALA A 182 -6.31 -9.62 -41.43
N GLN A 183 -5.49 -8.58 -41.23
CA GLN A 183 -4.71 -8.40 -40.00
C GLN A 183 -5.60 -8.00 -38.81
N ALA A 184 -6.62 -7.17 -39.04
CA ALA A 184 -7.61 -6.86 -38.02
C ALA A 184 -8.40 -8.10 -37.60
N GLU A 185 -8.80 -8.94 -38.56
CA GLU A 185 -9.46 -10.22 -38.28
C GLU A 185 -8.54 -11.19 -37.53
N LYS A 186 -7.25 -11.24 -37.88
CA LYS A 186 -6.25 -12.01 -37.13
C LYS A 186 -6.12 -11.52 -35.68
N ALA A 187 -6.07 -10.21 -35.45
CA ALA A 187 -6.04 -9.65 -34.10
C ALA A 187 -7.28 -10.03 -33.27
N ARG A 188 -8.47 -10.07 -33.91
CA ARG A 188 -9.71 -10.53 -33.28
C ARG A 188 -9.65 -12.00 -32.86
N GLN A 189 -9.11 -12.85 -33.73
CA GLN A 189 -8.95 -14.28 -33.48
C GLN A 189 -7.96 -14.54 -32.33
N GLU A 190 -6.84 -13.83 -32.30
CA GLU A 190 -5.87 -13.90 -31.20
C GLU A 190 -6.46 -13.43 -29.88
N LEU A 191 -7.21 -12.32 -29.87
CA LEU A 191 -7.90 -11.87 -28.66
C LEU A 191 -8.90 -12.92 -28.15
N SER A 192 -9.62 -13.58 -29.08
CA SER A 192 -10.54 -14.68 -28.74
C SER A 192 -9.81 -15.94 -28.26
N ARG A 193 -8.56 -16.17 -28.69
CA ARG A 193 -7.71 -17.25 -28.18
C ARG A 193 -7.29 -16.95 -26.74
N ILE A 194 -6.79 -15.75 -26.49
CA ILE A 194 -6.35 -15.28 -25.16
C ILE A 194 -7.50 -15.37 -24.15
N VAL A 195 -8.72 -14.98 -24.53
CA VAL A 195 -9.91 -15.14 -23.67
C VAL A 195 -10.13 -16.60 -23.25
N ARG A 196 -9.94 -17.54 -24.19
CA ARG A 196 -10.11 -18.98 -23.91
C ARG A 196 -8.97 -19.59 -23.10
N GLU A 197 -7.77 -19.03 -23.19
CA GLU A 197 -6.62 -19.47 -22.37
C GLU A 197 -6.73 -18.96 -20.93
N LEU A 198 -7.41 -17.83 -20.72
CA LEU A 198 -7.64 -17.25 -19.39
C LEU A 198 -8.86 -17.84 -18.66
N ALA A 199 -9.80 -18.47 -19.39
CA ALA A 199 -11.09 -18.96 -18.87
C ALA A 199 -11.01 -20.41 -18.37
#